data_AF-A0A7C5Y132-F1
#
_entry.id   AF-A0A7C5Y132-F1
#
_cell.length_a   1.000
_cell.length_b   1.000
_cell.length_c   1.000
_cell.angle_alpha   90.00
_cell.angle_beta   90.00
_cell.angle_gamma   90.00
#
_symmetry.space_group_name_H-M   'P 1'
#
loop_
_entity.id
_entity.type
_entity.pdbx_description
1 polymer ?
#
loop_
_entity_poly.entity_id
_entity_poly.type
_entity_poly.pdbx_seq_one_letter_code
_entity_poly.pdbx_strand_id
1 'polypeptide(L)' 'MVYPKVSIIWLNYNSSKIISLVLRSLESIVELDYPRDRYELIIVDNGSTDGSFEKI' A
#
# COMPACT_ATOMS: atom_id res chain seq x y z
N MET A 1 -14.07 -21.98 -1.85
CA MET A 1 -13.85 -21.26 -0.58
C MET A 1 -14.55 -19.91 -0.66
N VAL A 2 -15.14 -19.42 0.42
CA VAL A 2 -15.72 -18.07 0.48
C VAL A 2 -14.64 -17.12 1.01
N TYR A 3 -14.18 -16.20 0.17
CA TYR A 3 -13.24 -15.16 0.57
C TYR A 3 -14.02 -13.98 1.17
N PRO A 4 -13.66 -13.39 2.32
CA PRO A 4 -14.29 -12.16 2.83
C PRO A 4 -14.02 -10.94 1.93
N LYS A 5 -14.60 -9.77 2.26
CA LYS A 5 -14.13 -8.48 1.71
C LYS A 5 -13.06 -7.94 2.67
N VAL A 6 -11.95 -7.45 2.14
CA VAL A 6 -10.82 -6.96 2.94
C VAL A 6 -10.47 -5.53 2.54
N SER A 7 -10.30 -4.65 3.52
CA SER A 7 -9.73 -3.32 3.32
C SER A 7 -8.33 -3.30 3.92
N ILE A 8 -7.32 -3.09 3.10
CA ILE A 8 -5.92 -3.01 3.53
C ILE A 8 -5.58 -1.53 3.68
N ILE A 9 -5.24 -1.09 4.89
CA ILE A 9 -4.84 0.29 5.17
C ILE A 9 -3.31 0.32 5.28
N TRP A 10 -2.65 1.11 4.43
CA TRP A 10 -1.21 1.28 4.40
C TRP A 10 -0.84 2.73 4.74
N LEU A 11 -0.12 2.91 5.85
CA LEU A 11 0.24 4.24 6.35
C LEU A 11 1.61 4.68 5.85
N ASN A 12 1.68 5.84 5.19
CA ASN A 12 2.92 6.49 4.79
C ASN A 12 3.27 7.66 5.71
N TYR A 13 4.55 7.78 6.10
CA TYR A 13 5.09 9.01 6.68
C TYR A 13 6.59 9.11 6.40
N ASN A 14 6.99 10.15 5.68
CA ASN A 14 8.38 10.48 5.38
C ASN A 14 9.26 9.28 4.96
N SER A 15 8.78 8.51 3.98
CA SER A 15 9.40 7.24 3.57
C SER A 15 10.39 7.37 2.40
N SER A 16 10.77 8.58 1.97
CA SER A 16 11.62 8.78 0.78
C SER A 16 12.97 8.06 0.87
N LYS A 17 13.50 7.87 2.09
CA LYS A 17 14.77 7.17 2.34
C LYS A 17 14.70 5.66 2.09
N ILE A 18 13.49 5.09 2.11
CA ILE A 18 13.23 3.66 1.94
C ILE A 18 12.25 3.39 0.79
N ILE A 19 12.13 4.33 -0.16
CA ILE A 19 11.10 4.28 -1.19
C ILE A 19 11.12 2.99 -2.02
N SER A 20 12.30 2.42 -2.27
CA SER A 20 12.43 1.14 -2.96
C SER A 20 11.79 -0.02 -2.18
N LEU A 21 11.86 -0.01 -0.86
CA LEU A 21 11.21 -0.99 0.01
C LEU A 21 9.69 -0.76 0.04
N VAL A 22 9.26 0.50 0.08
CA VAL A 22 7.83 0.87 0.04
C VAL A 22 7.17 0.36 -1.23
N LEU A 23 7.76 0.65 -2.39
CA LEU A 23 7.25 0.18 -3.68
C LEU A 23 7.17 -1.34 -3.75
N ARG A 24 8.21 -2.05 -3.28
CA ARG A 24 8.18 -3.52 -3.19
C ARG A 24 7.09 -4.04 -2.25
N SER A 25 6.82 -3.34 -1.14
CA SER A 25 5.75 -3.71 -0.22
C SER A 25 4.38 -3.56 -0.88
N LEU A 26 4.15 -2.47 -1.63
CA LEU A 26 2.89 -2.23 -2.33
C LEU A 26 2.70 -3.22 -3.48
N GLU A 27 3.77 -3.52 -4.23
CA GLU A 27 3.79 -4.55 -5.27
C GLU A 27 3.40 -5.92 -4.70
N SER A 28 3.90 -6.30 -3.51
CA SER A 28 3.53 -7.56 -2.87
C SER A 28 2.04 -7.66 -2.51
N ILE A 29 1.38 -6.52 -2.22
CA ILE A 29 -0.07 -6.48 -1.98
C ILE A 29 -0.83 -6.67 -3.29
N VAL A 30 -0.34 -6.03 -4.36
CA VAL A 30 -0.88 -6.21 -5.71
C VAL A 30 -0.75 -7.67 -6.13
N GLU A 31 0.33 -8.37 -5.80
CA GLU A 31 0.57 -9.77 -6.20
C GLU A 31 -0.12 -10.82 -5.31
N LEU A 32 -0.94 -10.42 -4.35
CA LEU A 32 -1.67 -11.38 -3.50
C LEU A 32 -2.48 -12.38 -4.32
N ASP A 33 -2.39 -13.66 -3.96
CA ASP A 33 -3.30 -14.72 -4.40
C ASP A 33 -4.64 -14.61 -3.65
N TYR A 34 -5.31 -13.48 -3.87
CA TYR A 34 -6.62 -13.14 -3.34
C TYR A 34 -7.46 -12.53 -4.46
N PRO A 35 -8.77 -12.85 -4.56
CA PRO A 35 -9.58 -12.32 -5.65
C PRO A 35 -9.57 -10.78 -5.66
N ARG A 36 -9.24 -10.19 -6.82
CA ARG A 36 -9.03 -8.74 -6.99
C ARG A 36 -10.27 -7.90 -6.69
N ASP A 37 -11.45 -8.45 -6.87
CA ASP A 37 -12.75 -7.84 -6.56
C ASP A 37 -13.14 -7.95 -5.08
N ARG A 38 -12.32 -8.61 -4.26
CA ARG A 38 -12.56 -8.88 -2.85
C ARG A 38 -11.66 -8.11 -1.90
N TYR A 39 -10.72 -7.31 -2.39
CA TYR A 39 -9.96 -6.41 -1.55
C TYR A 39 -9.77 -5.02 -2.17
N GLU A 40 -9.55 -4.04 -1.30
CA GLU A 40 -9.12 -2.70 -1.64
C GLU A 40 -7.84 -2.36 -0.87
N LEU A 41 -6.98 -1.53 -1.48
CA LEU A 41 -5.80 -0.96 -0.84
C LEU A 41 -6.00 0.54 -0.68
N ILE A 42 -5.98 1.01 0.56
CA ILE A 42 -6.14 2.40 0.95
C ILE A 42 -4.80 2.89 1.49
N ILE A 43 -4.15 3.77 0.74
CA ILE A 43 -2.88 4.38 1.16
C ILE A 43 -3.20 5.73 1.80
N VAL A 44 -2.71 5.94 3.03
CA VAL A 44 -2.94 7.17 3.79
C VAL A 44 -1.60 7.79 4.13
N ASP A 45 -1.37 9.01 3.68
CA ASP A 45 -0.21 9.80 4.04
C ASP A 45 -0.47 10.64 5.29
N ASN A 46 0.46 10.61 6.24
CA ASN A 46 0.36 11.31 7.52
C ASN A 46 1.03 12.69 7.48
N GLY A 47 0.83 13.46 6.41
CA GLY A 47 1.40 14.80 6.26
C GLY A 47 2.90 14.78 6.02
N SER A 48 3.37 13.89 5.14
CA SER A 48 4.78 13.82 4.75
C SER A 48 5.25 15.12 4.10
N THR A 49 6.50 15.49 4.35
CA THR A 49 7.13 16.71 3.81
C THR A 49 8.37 16.40 2.98
N ASP A 50 8.61 15.12 2.69
CA ASP A 50 9.84 14.62 2.05
C ASP A 50 9.63 14.15 0.60
N GLY A 51 8.45 14.40 0.04
CA GLY A 51 8.09 14.02 -1.33
C GLY A 51 7.90 12.51 -1.53
N SER A 52 7.68 11.74 -0.46
CA SER A 52 7.49 10.28 -0.56
C SER A 52 6.13 9.89 -1.10
N PHE A 53 5.09 10.68 -0.83
CA PHE A 53 3.73 10.36 -1.26
C PHE A 53 3.58 10.43 -2.78
N GLU A 54 4.26 11.36 -3.45
CA GLU A 54 4.23 11.52 -4.91
C GLU A 54 4.92 10.36 -5.66
N LYS A 55 5.62 9.49 -4.93
CA LYS A 55 6.34 8.33 -5.47
C LYS A 55 5.63 7.01 -5.21
N ILE A 56 4.53 7.03 -4.48
CA ILE A 56 3.69 5.87 -4.12
C ILE A 56 2.48 5.84 -5.06
#